data_AF-A0AAP8BH72-F1
#
_entry.id   AF-A0AAP8BH72-F1
#
_cell.length_a   1.000
_cell.length_b   1.000
_cell.length_c   1.000
_cell.angle_alpha   90.00
_cell.angle_beta   90.00
_cell.angle_gamma   90.00
#
_symmetry.space_group_name_H-M   'P 1'
#
loop_
_entity.id
_entity.type
_entity.pdbx_description
1 polymer ?
#
loop_
_entity_poly.entity_id
_entity_poly.type
_entity_poly.pdbx_seq_one_letter_code
_entity_poly.pdbx_strand_id
1 'polypeptide(L)'
;MVILLGREKAVVTLAVAFLIAYLWIAVIVLMGYISPWALVMFLGLKKPISAIQSFQKGAKDPGYMRIAMKSTAMTNTIFGFLLSAGLLISYWF
;
A
#
# COMPACT_ATOMS: atom_id res chain seq x y z
N MET A 1 -8.49 10.48 -9.83
CA MET A 1 -9.25 10.16 -8.60
C MET A 1 -9.68 11.41 -7.84
N VAL A 2 -8.76 12.30 -7.39
CA VAL A 2 -9.10 13.50 -6.59
C VAL A 2 -10.04 14.49 -7.30
N ILE A 3 -9.94 14.60 -8.63
CA ILE A 3 -10.72 15.56 -9.43
C ILE A 3 -12.22 15.15 -9.52
N LEU A 4 -12.54 13.86 -9.38
CA LEU A 4 -13.89 13.33 -9.62
C LEU A 4 -14.67 12.97 -8.34
N LEU A 5 -14.00 12.49 -7.29
CA LEU A 5 -14.68 11.95 -6.10
C LEU A 5 -14.92 12.98 -4.98
N GLY A 6 -14.30 14.16 -5.07
CA GLY A 6 -14.15 15.05 -3.93
C GLY A 6 -13.00 14.63 -3.01
N ARG A 7 -12.43 15.61 -2.29
CA ARG A 7 -11.13 15.48 -1.63
C ARG A 7 -11.12 14.46 -0.49
N GLU A 8 -12.18 14.44 0.32
CA GLU A 8 -12.32 13.52 1.45
C GLU A 8 -12.56 12.08 1.00
N LYS A 9 -13.44 11.89 0.01
CA LYS A 9 -13.70 10.55 -0.57
C LYS A 9 -12.46 9.99 -1.26
N ALA A 10 -11.63 10.82 -1.89
CA ALA A 10 -10.40 10.36 -2.53
C ALA A 10 -9.39 9.75 -1.53
N VAL A 11 -9.28 10.32 -0.32
CA VAL A 11 -8.45 9.74 0.75
C VAL A 11 -9.00 8.39 1.19
N VAL A 12 -10.32 8.29 1.40
CA VAL A 12 -10.98 7.04 1.80
C VAL A 12 -10.78 5.97 0.73
N THR A 13 -10.98 6.31 -0.55
CA THR A 13 -10.73 5.39 -1.67
C THR A 13 -9.30 4.88 -1.69
N LEU A 14 -8.31 5.73 -1.42
CA LEU A 14 -6.91 5.31 -1.33
C LEU A 14 -6.67 4.35 -0.17
N ALA A 15 -7.24 4.64 1.01
CA ALA A 15 -7.13 3.76 2.16
C ALA A 15 -7.76 2.38 1.90
N VAL A 16 -8.94 2.37 1.27
CA VAL A 16 -9.63 1.14 0.85
C VAL A 16 -8.82 0.38 -0.20
N ALA A 17 -8.22 1.07 -1.17
CA ALA A 17 -7.39 0.42 -2.18
C ALA A 17 -6.17 -0.29 -1.56
N PHE A 18 -5.48 0.35 -0.61
CA PHE A 18 -4.40 -0.31 0.12
C PHE A 18 -4.90 -1.48 0.95
N LEU A 19 -6.03 -1.33 1.65
CA LEU A 19 -6.60 -2.41 2.45
C LEU A 19 -6.94 -3.63 1.57
N ILE A 20 -7.62 -3.42 0.44
CA ILE A 20 -7.96 -4.48 -0.51
C ILE A 20 -6.69 -5.16 -1.02
N ALA A 21 -5.66 -4.39 -1.43
CA ALA A 21 -4.42 -4.96 -1.94
C ALA A 21 -3.72 -5.88 -0.93
N TYR A 22 -3.64 -5.47 0.35
CA TYR A 22 -3.02 -6.30 1.39
C TYR A 22 -3.88 -7.53 1.72
N LEU A 23 -5.20 -7.37 1.86
CA LEU A 23 -6.11 -8.50 2.09
C LEU A 23 -6.09 -9.50 0.93
N TRP A 24 -5.96 -9.03 -0.30
CA TRP A 24 -5.89 -9.88 -1.48
C TRP A 24 -4.68 -10.84 -1.41
N ILE A 25 -3.51 -10.33 -1.04
CA ILE A 25 -2.33 -11.17 -0.83
C ILE A 25 -2.57 -12.19 0.29
N ALA A 26 -3.19 -11.78 1.40
CA ALA A 26 -3.51 -12.72 2.49
C ALA A 26 -4.44 -13.85 2.03
N VAL A 27 -5.47 -13.53 1.25
CA VAL A 27 -6.41 -14.52 0.71
C VAL A 27 -5.72 -15.49 -0.25
N ILE A 28 -4.87 -15.00 -1.17
CA ILE A 28 -4.13 -15.85 -2.10
C ILE A 28 -3.18 -16.80 -1.36
N VAL A 29 -2.52 -16.33 -0.30
CA VAL A 29 -1.69 -17.18 0.58
C VAL A 29 -2.53 -18.25 1.28
N LEU A 30 -3.67 -17.88 1.85
CA LEU A 30 -4.56 -18.83 2.55
C LEU A 30 -5.17 -19.88 1.61
N MET A 31 -5.39 -19.52 0.35
CA MET A 31 -5.82 -20.46 -0.70
C MET A 31 -4.68 -21.37 -1.19
N GLY A 32 -3.44 -21.13 -0.77
CA GLY A 32 -2.27 -21.95 -1.15
C GLY A 32 -1.72 -21.66 -2.56
N TYR A 33 -2.16 -20.58 -3.21
CA TYR A 33 -1.67 -20.23 -4.56
C TYR A 33 -0.26 -19.62 -4.56
N ILE A 34 0.10 -18.92 -3.48
CA ILE A 34 1.45 -18.36 -3.30
C ILE A 34 1.97 -18.70 -1.90
N SER A 35 3.30 -18.65 -1.77
CA SER A 35 4.00 -18.99 -0.53
C SER A 35 3.60 -18.12 0.66
N PRO A 36 3.52 -18.68 1.89
CA PRO A 36 3.39 -17.91 3.12
C PRO A 36 4.47 -16.84 3.31
N TRP A 37 5.65 -17.01 2.70
CA TRP A 37 6.71 -15.99 2.70
C TRP A 37 6.29 -14.68 2.04
N ALA A 38 5.27 -14.67 1.18
CA ALA A 38 4.67 -13.44 0.66
C ALA A 38 4.15 -12.53 1.79
N LEU A 39 3.77 -13.06 2.96
CA LEU A 39 3.29 -12.26 4.09
C LEU A 39 4.37 -11.33 4.69
N VAL A 40 5.65 -11.49 4.33
CA VAL A 40 6.72 -10.55 4.70
C VAL A 40 6.42 -9.13 4.22
N MET A 41 5.63 -8.97 3.14
CA MET A 41 5.22 -7.65 2.65
C MET A 41 4.40 -6.82 3.66
N PHE A 42 3.77 -7.46 4.65
CA PHE A 42 3.05 -6.77 5.73
C PHE A 42 3.98 -5.95 6.64
N LEU A 43 5.29 -6.22 6.67
CA LEU A 43 6.27 -5.38 7.38
C LEU A 43 6.30 -3.93 6.82
N GLY A 44 5.91 -3.74 5.57
CA GLY A 44 5.82 -2.45 4.88
C GLY A 44 4.61 -1.58 5.28
N LEU A 45 3.70 -2.06 6.14
CA LEU A 45 2.42 -1.41 6.47
C LEU A 45 2.53 0.03 7.03
N LYS A 46 3.69 0.40 7.60
CA LYS A 46 3.89 1.77 8.12
C LYS A 46 3.81 2.84 7.04
N LYS A 47 4.15 2.50 5.78
CA LYS A 47 4.17 3.44 4.65
C LYS A 47 2.79 3.82 4.10
N PRO A 48 1.85 2.89 3.84
CA PRO A 48 0.51 3.25 3.40
C PRO A 48 -0.22 4.15 4.42
N ILE A 49 -0.01 3.92 5.72
CA ILE A 49 -0.56 4.79 6.79
C ILE A 49 -0.02 6.23 6.65
N SER A 50 1.29 6.37 6.46
CA SER A 50 1.92 7.68 6.24
C SER A 50 1.42 8.36 4.96
N ALA A 51 1.16 7.60 3.89
CA ALA A 51 0.60 8.14 2.65
C ALA A 51 -0.81 8.70 2.88
N ILE A 52 -1.69 7.93 3.53
CA ILE A 52 -3.06 8.34 3.85
C ILE A 52 -3.06 9.62 4.72
N GLN A 53 -2.26 9.66 5.79
CA GLN A 53 -2.14 10.84 6.66
C GLN A 53 -1.62 12.07 5.90
N SER A 54 -0.68 11.87 4.98
CA SER A 54 -0.12 12.96 4.18
C SER A 54 -1.14 13.49 3.17
N PHE A 55 -1.98 12.64 2.56
CA PHE A 55 -3.07 13.10 1.70
C PHE A 55 -4.15 13.84 2.49
N GLN A 56 -4.47 13.39 3.71
CA GLN A 56 -5.39 14.11 4.61
C GLN A 56 -4.87 15.51 4.94
N LYS A 57 -3.58 15.65 5.28
CA LYS A 57 -2.95 16.96 5.51
C LYS A 57 -2.86 17.79 4.24
N GLY A 58 -2.61 17.15 3.09
CA GLY A 58 -2.65 17.72 1.74
C GLY A 58 -3.98 18.39 1.38
N ALA A 59 -5.07 17.99 2.07
CA ALA A 59 -6.35 18.64 1.90
C ALA A 59 -6.39 20.09 2.41
N LYS A 60 -5.64 20.37 3.50
CA LYS A 60 -5.57 21.71 4.14
C LYS A 60 -4.36 22.51 3.66
N ASP A 61 -3.24 21.85 3.40
CA ASP A 61 -2.00 22.47 2.96
C ASP A 61 -1.45 21.73 1.72
N PRO A 62 -1.47 22.36 0.52
CA PRO A 62 -0.98 21.77 -0.72
C PRO A 62 0.46 21.25 -0.67
N GLY A 63 1.31 21.78 0.22
CA GLY A 63 2.69 21.32 0.39
C GLY A 63 2.81 19.85 0.79
N TYR A 64 1.81 19.33 1.51
CA TYR A 64 1.75 17.92 1.90
C TYR A 64 1.38 16.99 0.73
N MET A 65 0.84 17.52 -0.38
CA MET A 65 0.49 16.70 -1.54
C MET A 65 1.74 16.06 -2.16
N ARG A 66 2.86 16.80 -2.22
CA ARG A 66 4.15 16.26 -2.68
C ARG A 66 4.65 15.15 -1.77
N ILE A 67 4.49 15.30 -0.46
CA ILE A 67 4.87 14.30 0.54
C ILE A 67 3.99 13.06 0.40
N ALA A 68 2.69 13.24 0.20
CA ALA A 68 1.72 12.17 0.03
C ALA A 68 2.01 11.33 -1.21
N MET A 69 2.28 11.98 -2.34
CA MET A 69 2.66 11.30 -3.58
C MET A 69 3.98 10.53 -3.41
N LYS A 70 4.98 11.13 -2.76
CA LYS A 70 6.25 10.44 -2.44
C LYS A 70 6.02 9.21 -1.57
N SER A 71 5.21 9.32 -0.53
CA SER A 71 4.89 8.21 0.39
C SER A 71 4.12 7.08 -0.31
N THR A 72 3.27 7.43 -1.27
CA THR A 72 2.54 6.46 -2.12
C THR A 72 3.48 5.69 -3.03
N ALA A 73 4.38 6.39 -3.74
CA ALA A 73 5.39 5.75 -4.57
C ALA A 73 6.27 4.79 -3.74
N MET A 74 6.75 5.25 -2.58
CA MET A 74 7.51 4.42 -1.65
C MET A 74 6.71 3.21 -1.14
N THR A 75 5.40 3.37 -0.90
CA THR A 75 4.52 2.27 -0.52
C THR A 75 4.51 1.19 -1.60
N ASN A 76 4.33 1.57 -2.86
CA ASN A 76 4.32 0.62 -3.97
C ASN A 76 5.68 -0.04 -4.18
N THR A 77 6.78 0.71 -4.08
CA THR A 77 8.14 0.16 -4.19
C THR A 77 8.42 -0.84 -3.08
N ILE A 78 8.13 -0.50 -1.82
CA ILE A 78 8.36 -1.40 -0.68
C ILE A 78 7.43 -2.61 -0.74
N PHE A 79 6.17 -2.42 -1.10
CA PHE A 79 5.21 -3.50 -1.31
C PHE A 79 5.75 -4.51 -2.33
N GLY A 80 6.11 -4.05 -3.53
CA GLY A 80 6.63 -4.90 -4.58
C GLY A 80 7.95 -5.55 -4.21
N PHE A 81 8.87 -4.78 -3.61
CA PHE A 81 10.16 -5.29 -3.17
C PHE A 81 10.03 -6.43 -2.15
N LEU A 82 9.23 -6.24 -1.09
CA LEU A 82 9.03 -7.25 -0.06
C LEU A 82 8.25 -8.47 -0.58
N LEU A 83 7.26 -8.25 -1.45
CA LEU A 83 6.52 -9.35 -2.08
C LEU A 83 7.45 -10.20 -2.95
N SER A 84 8.22 -9.57 -3.84
CA SER A 84 9.20 -10.26 -4.69
C SER A 84 10.27 -10.95 -3.86
N ALA A 85 10.76 -10.32 -2.77
CA ALA A 85 11.71 -10.95 -1.86
C ALA A 85 11.11 -12.19 -1.17
N GLY A 86 9.85 -12.12 -0.71
CA GLY A 86 9.15 -13.26 -0.12
C GLY A 86 8.97 -14.41 -1.12
N LEU A 87 8.60 -14.11 -2.36
CA LEU A 87 8.49 -15.11 -3.42
C LEU A 87 9.86 -15.71 -3.79
N LEU A 88 10.92 -14.90 -3.84
CA LEU A 88 12.29 -15.40 -4.07
C LEU A 88 12.72 -16.33 -2.94
N ILE A 89 12.52 -15.95 -1.67
CA ILE A 89 12.84 -16.82 -0.53
C ILE A 89 12.14 -18.19 -0.68
N SER A 90 10.87 -18.19 -1.09
CA SER A 90 10.13 -19.42 -1.35
C SER A 90 10.58 -20.23 -2.57
N TYR A 91 11.32 -19.62 -3.50
CA TYR A 91 11.89 -20.35 -4.62
C TYR A 91 13.14 -21.14 -4.20
N TRP A 92 13.88 -20.63 -3.22
CA TRP A 92 15.12 -21.24 -2.72
C TRP A 92 14.93 -22.17 -1.51
N PHE A 93 13.83 -22.02 -0.76
CA PHE A 93 13.46 -22.83 0.41
C PHE A 93 12.05 -23.41 0.25
#